data_AF-A0A939W218-F1
#
_entry.id   AF-A0A939W218-F1
#
_cell.length_a   1.000
_cell.length_b   1.000
_cell.length_c   1.000
_cell.angle_alpha   90.00
_cell.angle_beta   90.00
_cell.angle_gamma   90.00
#
_symmetry.space_group_name_H-M   'P 1'
#
loop_
_entity.id
_entity.type
_entity.pdbx_description
1 polymer ?
#
loop_
_entity_poly.entity_id
_entity_poly.type
_entity_poly.pdbx_seq_one_letter_code
_entity_poly.pdbx_strand_id
1 'polypeptide(L)'
;MKNFTALIFLILFSAFIFADDDKKEDWLSSGGEETLVKFESEPGEATVIVDGEVVCQATPCTKILTMGEHEIEMRKENYTPKVKKGKITEGRTIKYKLEADCAWLTVKGDEAEVFLDGEYLGEPPIENKVITFGEHKIDYSSPCYHEKSENFTVTNGEKKNIDLKLEPRESAIKVYAQDGKSNVVEAEVYVDGKKLGKAPGTFKVPLCSKRVVVKKGEMEYSEILSLPLLESSLKEKQVKTIQALLLQWSKRPKGNSSYTTYTWNDAVDYCKNLDEDGYSDWRLPNIDELRTLIVNNPYIENGGYCKISEKAGKLSSKDRTYDCYSYYEENPTKLGDKRGLGFWSSSILSDHPDSVWYMEFGRARIDSINRKCNESGCDHEVRCVR
;
A
#
# COMPACT_ATOMS: atom_id res chain seq x y z
N MET A 1 53.69 -6.56 -32.25
CA MET A 1 54.65 -6.91 -33.33
C MET A 1 54.40 -5.92 -34.46
N LYS A 2 55.43 -5.19 -34.91
CA LYS A 2 56.08 -5.31 -36.24
C LYS A 2 55.11 -5.05 -37.43
N ASN A 3 55.37 -4.14 -38.38
CA ASN A 3 56.63 -3.42 -38.68
C ASN A 3 56.42 -2.07 -39.44
N PHE A 4 57.23 -1.07 -39.05
CA PHE A 4 58.06 -0.12 -39.84
C PHE A 4 57.41 0.89 -40.83
N THR A 5 57.75 2.20 -40.85
CA THR A 5 59.03 2.92 -41.20
C THR A 5 59.34 2.81 -42.72
N ALA A 6 59.72 3.82 -43.52
CA ALA A 6 60.31 5.17 -43.33
C ALA A 6 59.71 6.19 -44.36
N LEU A 7 59.66 7.52 -44.21
CA LEU A 7 60.67 8.59 -43.98
C LEU A 7 61.34 9.18 -45.26
N ILE A 8 60.84 10.35 -45.71
CA ILE A 8 61.54 11.50 -46.35
C ILE A 8 62.36 11.28 -47.66
N PHE A 9 61.98 11.95 -48.75
CA PHE A 9 62.75 13.09 -49.32
C PHE A 9 61.98 13.94 -50.35
N LEU A 10 62.20 15.26 -50.34
CA LEU A 10 61.81 16.21 -51.41
C LEU A 10 63.00 16.49 -52.32
N ILE A 11 62.82 16.42 -53.65
CA ILE A 11 63.55 17.24 -54.63
C ILE A 11 62.58 17.65 -55.76
N LEU A 12 62.62 18.92 -56.17
CA LEU A 12 61.92 19.47 -57.34
C LEU A 12 62.86 19.50 -58.55
N PHE A 13 62.32 19.35 -59.77
CA PHE A 13 62.57 20.28 -60.89
C PHE A 13 61.53 20.08 -62.02
N SER A 14 61.52 20.98 -63.00
CA SER A 14 60.39 21.26 -63.91
C SER A 14 60.62 20.89 -65.39
N ALA A 15 59.57 20.54 -66.14
CA ALA A 15 59.26 21.10 -67.47
C ALA A 15 57.87 20.68 -68.03
N PHE A 16 57.33 21.57 -68.88
CA PHE A 16 56.25 21.41 -69.87
C PHE A 16 56.41 20.10 -70.73
N ILE A 17 55.43 19.49 -71.43
CA ILE A 17 54.20 19.94 -72.12
C ILE A 17 53.39 18.66 -72.53
N PHE A 18 52.10 18.55 -72.92
CA PHE A 18 50.85 19.37 -72.99
C PHE A 18 49.66 18.37 -73.11
N ALA A 19 48.46 18.65 -72.57
CA ALA A 19 47.15 18.19 -73.10
C ALA A 19 45.96 18.67 -72.22
N ASP A 20 45.09 19.54 -72.74
CA ASP A 20 43.77 19.83 -72.19
C ASP A 20 42.68 19.06 -72.95
N ASP A 21 41.63 18.61 -72.26
CA ASP A 21 40.23 18.75 -72.72
C ASP A 21 39.33 18.82 -71.47
N ASP A 22 38.88 20.02 -71.12
CA ASP A 22 38.14 20.29 -69.88
C ASP A 22 36.64 20.11 -70.10
N LYS A 23 36.08 19.03 -69.55
CA LYS A 23 34.63 18.73 -69.61
C LYS A 23 34.07 18.49 -68.22
N LYS A 24 33.60 19.59 -67.61
CA LYS A 24 32.60 19.53 -66.54
C LYS A 24 31.32 18.94 -67.10
N GLU A 25 30.94 17.77 -66.60
CA GLU A 25 29.56 17.29 -66.72
C GLU A 25 28.63 18.20 -65.92
N ASP A 26 27.44 18.44 -66.45
CA ASP A 26 26.47 19.40 -65.89
C ASP A 26 25.46 18.66 -64.99
N TRP A 27 25.67 18.77 -63.68
CA TRP A 27 24.92 18.00 -62.67
C TRP A 27 23.56 18.63 -62.27
N LEU A 28 23.08 19.64 -63.03
CA LEU A 28 21.90 20.44 -62.68
C LEU A 28 20.62 20.05 -63.44
N SER A 29 20.09 18.83 -63.21
CA SER A 29 18.70 18.52 -63.62
C SER A 29 18.04 17.37 -62.85
N SER A 30 17.33 17.68 -61.75
CA SER A 30 16.17 16.92 -61.23
C SER A 30 15.54 17.54 -59.96
N GLY A 31 15.49 18.88 -59.88
CA GLY A 31 14.81 19.59 -58.80
C GLY A 31 13.60 20.38 -59.33
N GLY A 32 12.41 20.08 -58.82
CA GLY A 32 11.30 21.03 -58.87
C GLY A 32 11.55 22.18 -57.89
N GLU A 33 10.92 23.34 -58.09
CA GLU A 33 11.09 24.48 -57.19
C GLU A 33 10.74 24.09 -55.74
N GLU A 34 11.69 24.22 -54.82
CA GLU A 34 11.50 23.84 -53.41
C GLU A 34 10.81 24.93 -52.60
N THR A 35 10.07 24.54 -51.55
CA THR A 35 9.49 25.50 -50.59
C THR A 35 9.40 24.94 -49.18
N LEU A 36 9.25 25.86 -48.21
CA LEU A 36 9.04 25.54 -46.80
C LEU A 36 7.57 25.20 -46.54
N VAL A 37 7.33 23.97 -46.10
CA VAL A 37 6.01 23.44 -45.75
C VAL A 37 5.94 23.20 -44.25
N LYS A 38 4.94 23.80 -43.60
CA LYS A 38 4.67 23.59 -42.17
C LYS A 38 3.58 22.53 -41.99
N PHE A 39 3.85 21.53 -41.18
CA PHE A 39 2.91 20.47 -40.83
C PHE A 39 2.41 20.62 -39.39
N GLU A 40 1.11 20.52 -39.20
CA GLU A 40 0.43 20.54 -37.91
C GLU A 40 -0.58 19.39 -37.83
N SER A 41 -0.82 18.86 -36.64
CA SER A 41 -1.91 17.91 -36.42
C SER A 41 -2.70 18.24 -35.16
N GLU A 42 -3.91 17.73 -35.09
CA GLU A 42 -4.79 17.83 -33.92
C GLU A 42 -5.33 16.41 -33.60
N PRO A 43 -4.89 15.76 -32.51
CA PRO A 43 -3.85 16.20 -31.57
C PRO A 43 -2.45 16.30 -32.22
N GLY A 44 -1.52 16.99 -31.54
CA GLY A 44 -0.12 17.13 -31.96
C GLY A 44 0.68 15.83 -31.87
N GLU A 45 1.97 15.91 -32.20
CA GLU A 45 2.93 14.79 -32.23
C GLU A 45 2.44 13.60 -33.08
N ALA A 46 1.97 13.91 -34.29
CA ALA A 46 1.80 12.93 -35.35
C ALA A 46 3.11 12.78 -36.15
N THR A 47 3.42 11.57 -36.56
CA THR A 47 4.45 11.29 -37.57
C THR A 47 3.91 11.73 -38.94
N VAL A 48 4.71 12.47 -39.70
CA VAL A 48 4.37 12.95 -41.05
C VAL A 48 5.17 12.16 -42.07
N ILE A 49 4.46 11.59 -43.03
CA ILE A 49 4.99 10.82 -44.15
C ILE A 49 4.61 11.56 -45.43
N VAL A 50 5.54 11.72 -46.37
CA VAL A 50 5.29 12.31 -47.70
C VAL A 50 5.84 11.35 -48.75
N ASP A 51 4.98 10.94 -49.68
CA ASP A 51 5.26 9.98 -50.76
C ASP A 51 5.91 8.65 -50.30
N GLY A 52 5.68 8.29 -49.05
CA GLY A 52 6.23 7.09 -48.39
C GLY A 52 7.42 7.34 -47.46
N GLU A 53 8.06 8.51 -47.49
CA GLU A 53 9.20 8.84 -46.63
C GLU A 53 8.79 9.59 -45.35
N VAL A 54 9.38 9.23 -44.21
CA VAL A 54 9.11 9.87 -42.91
C VAL A 54 9.82 11.22 -42.82
N VAL A 55 9.15 12.28 -43.23
CA VAL A 55 9.71 13.65 -43.20
C VAL A 55 9.75 14.23 -41.78
N CYS A 56 8.82 13.87 -40.89
CA CYS A 56 8.82 14.29 -39.48
C CYS A 56 8.41 13.15 -38.54
N GLN A 57 9.14 12.98 -37.43
CA GLN A 57 8.76 12.04 -36.37
C GLN A 57 7.55 12.53 -35.55
N ALA A 58 7.45 13.86 -35.34
CA ALA A 58 6.38 14.52 -34.61
C ALA A 58 6.05 15.90 -35.21
N THR A 59 4.77 16.26 -35.20
CA THR A 59 4.22 17.61 -35.45
C THR A 59 4.12 18.44 -34.15
N PRO A 60 4.16 19.79 -34.22
CA PRO A 60 4.36 20.60 -35.41
C PRO A 60 5.80 20.57 -35.91
N CYS A 61 5.99 20.56 -37.23
CA CYS A 61 7.30 20.59 -37.85
C CYS A 61 7.30 21.44 -39.13
N THR A 62 8.49 21.82 -39.61
CA THR A 62 8.68 22.47 -40.92
C THR A 62 9.71 21.68 -41.71
N LYS A 63 9.45 21.46 -43.00
CA LYS A 63 10.34 20.75 -43.92
C LYS A 63 10.43 21.49 -45.25
N ILE A 64 11.54 21.30 -45.95
CA ILE A 64 11.68 21.69 -47.36
C ILE A 64 11.12 20.54 -48.20
N LEU A 65 10.26 20.85 -49.16
CA LEU A 65 9.68 19.90 -50.12
C LEU A 65 9.56 20.57 -51.49
N THR A 66 9.57 19.79 -52.56
CA THR A 66 9.28 20.29 -53.92
C THR A 66 7.85 20.82 -54.03
N MET A 67 7.62 21.79 -54.91
CA MET A 67 6.29 22.19 -55.34
C MET A 67 5.77 21.23 -56.43
N GLY A 68 4.63 20.61 -56.17
CA GLY A 68 4.11 19.49 -56.95
C GLY A 68 2.88 18.87 -56.28
N GLU A 69 2.26 17.84 -56.89
CA GLU A 69 1.28 17.01 -56.19
C GLU A 69 2.01 15.97 -55.34
N HIS A 70 1.76 15.98 -54.02
CA HIS A 70 2.35 15.04 -53.06
C HIS A 70 1.25 14.27 -52.32
N GLU A 71 1.51 13.02 -51.95
CA GLU A 71 0.69 12.26 -51.01
C GLU A 71 1.22 12.46 -49.59
N ILE A 72 0.45 13.19 -48.77
CA ILE A 72 0.79 13.44 -47.38
C ILE A 72 -0.05 12.52 -46.49
N GLU A 73 0.61 11.79 -45.61
CA GLU A 73 -0.01 11.00 -44.55
C GLU A 73 0.43 11.52 -43.17
N MET A 74 -0.51 11.57 -42.23
CA MET A 74 -0.20 11.74 -40.82
C MET A 74 -0.69 10.54 -40.00
N ARG A 75 0.20 9.97 -39.18
CA ARG A 75 -0.07 8.86 -38.26
C ARG A 75 0.13 9.29 -36.81
N LYS A 76 -0.70 8.81 -35.89
CA LYS A 76 -0.45 8.83 -34.44
C LYS A 76 -1.00 7.55 -33.84
N GLU A 77 -0.33 7.02 -32.81
CA GLU A 77 -0.78 5.84 -32.09
C GLU A 77 -2.19 6.05 -31.50
N ASN A 78 -3.08 5.06 -31.69
CA ASN A 78 -4.50 5.11 -31.31
C ASN A 78 -5.36 6.15 -32.09
N TYR A 79 -4.90 6.58 -33.27
CA TYR A 79 -5.65 7.42 -34.22
C TYR A 79 -5.67 6.82 -35.62
N THR A 80 -6.78 6.98 -36.34
CA THR A 80 -6.92 6.60 -37.75
C THR A 80 -5.94 7.40 -38.61
N PRO A 81 -5.04 6.77 -39.38
CA PRO A 81 -4.13 7.45 -40.30
C PRO A 81 -4.86 8.32 -41.31
N LYS A 82 -4.36 9.53 -41.56
CA LYS A 82 -5.01 10.49 -42.45
C LYS A 82 -4.15 10.80 -43.66
N VAL A 83 -4.47 10.13 -44.76
CA VAL A 83 -3.84 10.26 -46.07
C VAL A 83 -4.61 11.27 -46.93
N LYS A 84 -3.90 12.19 -47.60
CA LYS A 84 -4.48 13.09 -48.61
C LYS A 84 -3.42 13.49 -49.65
N LYS A 85 -3.80 13.41 -50.92
CA LYS A 85 -3.05 14.06 -52.01
C LYS A 85 -3.35 15.56 -52.05
N GLY A 86 -2.36 16.36 -52.41
CA GLY A 86 -2.61 17.76 -52.75
C GLY A 86 -1.37 18.58 -53.08
N LYS A 87 -1.56 19.57 -53.95
CA LYS A 87 -0.48 20.44 -54.45
C LYS A 87 0.26 21.22 -53.37
N ILE A 88 1.54 20.95 -53.18
CA ILE A 88 2.45 21.82 -52.44
C ILE A 88 2.72 23.07 -53.27
N THR A 89 2.63 24.22 -52.61
CA THR A 89 2.81 25.57 -53.15
C THR A 89 3.51 26.42 -52.10
N GLU A 90 4.07 27.56 -52.49
CA GLU A 90 4.89 28.40 -51.61
C GLU A 90 4.21 28.73 -50.27
N GLY A 91 4.96 28.59 -49.17
CA GLY A 91 4.54 28.98 -47.81
C GLY A 91 3.38 28.17 -47.22
N ARG A 92 2.98 27.05 -47.83
CA ARG A 92 1.79 26.29 -47.43
C ARG A 92 1.92 25.67 -46.03
N THR A 93 0.92 25.89 -45.18
CA THR A 93 0.70 25.11 -43.95
C THR A 93 -0.32 23.99 -44.23
N ILE A 94 -0.03 22.78 -43.76
CA ILE A 94 -0.89 21.60 -43.85
C ILE A 94 -1.25 21.16 -42.43
N LYS A 95 -2.51 21.37 -42.05
CA LYS A 95 -3.06 20.94 -40.75
C LYS A 95 -4.10 19.82 -40.93
N TYR A 96 -3.86 18.65 -40.34
CA TYR A 96 -4.86 17.55 -40.29
C TYR A 96 -5.38 17.35 -38.87
N LYS A 97 -6.70 17.34 -38.70
CA LYS A 97 -7.33 16.77 -37.50
C LYS A 97 -7.43 15.25 -37.68
N LEU A 98 -6.77 14.50 -36.81
CA LEU A 98 -6.87 13.05 -36.77
C LEU A 98 -8.13 12.66 -35.99
N GLU A 99 -8.78 11.58 -36.42
CA GLU A 99 -9.85 10.93 -35.68
C GLU A 99 -9.23 9.77 -34.90
N ALA A 100 -9.70 9.53 -33.68
CA ALA A 100 -9.19 8.42 -32.86
C ALA A 100 -9.52 7.06 -33.49
N ASP A 101 -9.02 5.98 -32.90
CA ASP A 101 -9.47 4.61 -33.19
C ASP A 101 -9.70 3.80 -31.89
N CYS A 102 -10.06 4.52 -30.82
CA CYS A 102 -10.17 3.99 -29.46
C CYS A 102 -11.06 4.91 -28.59
N ALA A 103 -11.32 4.49 -27.35
CA ALA A 103 -11.72 5.36 -26.26
C ALA A 103 -10.74 5.23 -25.09
N TRP A 104 -10.84 6.12 -24.10
CA TRP A 104 -10.05 6.06 -22.87
C TRP A 104 -10.95 5.90 -21.65
N LEU A 105 -10.66 4.89 -20.84
CA LEU A 105 -11.30 4.64 -19.55
C LEU A 105 -10.48 5.24 -18.41
N THR A 106 -11.17 5.87 -17.46
CA THR A 106 -10.62 6.30 -16.17
C THR A 106 -11.58 5.89 -15.06
N VAL A 107 -11.09 5.17 -14.05
CA VAL A 107 -11.87 4.66 -12.90
C VAL A 107 -11.27 5.22 -11.62
N LYS A 108 -12.09 5.85 -10.78
CA LYS A 108 -11.73 6.41 -9.47
C LYS A 108 -12.85 6.10 -8.49
N GLY A 109 -12.58 5.94 -7.20
CA GLY A 109 -13.62 5.61 -6.21
C GLY A 109 -13.12 4.68 -5.11
N ASP A 110 -13.99 3.77 -4.67
CA ASP A 110 -13.70 2.77 -3.62
C ASP A 110 -12.57 1.79 -4.02
N GLU A 111 -11.84 1.29 -3.02
CA GLU A 111 -10.76 0.28 -3.16
C GLU A 111 -11.36 -1.11 -3.53
N ALA A 112 -11.18 -1.52 -4.78
CA ALA A 112 -11.63 -2.80 -5.33
C ALA A 112 -10.81 -3.22 -6.56
N GLU A 113 -10.72 -4.53 -6.81
CA GLU A 113 -10.18 -5.10 -8.04
C GLU A 113 -11.14 -4.78 -9.21
N VAL A 114 -10.60 -4.22 -10.30
CA VAL A 114 -11.36 -3.83 -11.50
C VAL A 114 -11.05 -4.78 -12.64
N PHE A 115 -12.08 -5.31 -13.29
CA PHE A 115 -11.98 -6.13 -14.49
C PHE A 115 -12.78 -5.51 -15.63
N LEU A 116 -12.21 -5.47 -16.84
CA LEU A 116 -12.87 -5.01 -18.05
C LEU A 116 -12.95 -6.17 -19.05
N ASP A 117 -14.16 -6.58 -19.40
CA ASP A 117 -14.45 -7.74 -20.27
C ASP A 117 -13.78 -9.06 -19.81
N GLY A 118 -13.42 -9.13 -18.52
CA GLY A 118 -12.69 -10.23 -17.89
C GLY A 118 -11.16 -10.01 -17.75
N GLU A 119 -10.58 -8.98 -18.37
CA GLU A 119 -9.18 -8.59 -18.16
C GLU A 119 -9.03 -7.82 -16.83
N TYR A 120 -8.17 -8.28 -15.93
CA TYR A 120 -7.83 -7.56 -14.71
C TYR A 120 -7.03 -6.27 -15.03
N LEU A 121 -7.55 -5.12 -14.61
CA LEU A 121 -6.94 -3.81 -14.86
C LEU A 121 -6.12 -3.24 -13.68
N GLY A 122 -6.26 -3.81 -12.48
CA GLY A 122 -5.72 -3.24 -11.24
C GLY A 122 -6.81 -2.73 -10.31
N GLU A 123 -6.44 -1.81 -9.42
CA GLU A 123 -7.32 -1.12 -8.48
C GLU A 123 -7.37 0.40 -8.80
N PRO A 124 -8.42 1.15 -8.42
CA PRO A 124 -8.46 2.60 -8.63
C PRO A 124 -7.34 3.35 -7.86
N PRO A 125 -6.78 4.45 -8.39
CA PRO A 125 -7.16 5.11 -9.64
C PRO A 125 -6.51 4.48 -10.88
N ILE A 126 -7.36 4.08 -11.84
CA ILE A 126 -6.94 3.68 -13.20
C ILE A 126 -7.14 4.90 -14.10
N GLU A 127 -6.09 5.39 -14.76
CA GLU A 127 -6.16 6.60 -15.59
C GLU A 127 -5.81 6.34 -17.06
N ASN A 128 -6.64 6.86 -17.97
CA ASN A 128 -6.45 6.81 -19.43
C ASN A 128 -6.12 5.41 -20.02
N LYS A 129 -6.65 4.31 -19.45
CA LYS A 129 -6.57 2.97 -20.06
C LYS A 129 -7.20 3.04 -21.45
N VAL A 130 -6.43 2.73 -22.49
CA VAL A 130 -6.93 2.61 -23.86
C VAL A 130 -7.87 1.40 -23.92
N ILE A 131 -9.05 1.61 -24.50
CA ILE A 131 -10.07 0.59 -24.75
C ILE A 131 -10.62 0.75 -26.18
N THR A 132 -11.27 -0.27 -26.73
CA THR A 132 -11.98 -0.15 -28.01
C THR A 132 -13.18 0.80 -27.90
N PHE A 133 -13.76 1.18 -29.04
CA PHE A 133 -15.11 1.75 -29.09
C PHE A 133 -16.13 0.61 -29.25
N GLY A 134 -17.32 0.76 -28.68
CA GLY A 134 -18.33 -0.30 -28.62
C GLY A 134 -18.93 -0.48 -27.23
N GLU A 135 -19.57 -1.63 -26.99
CA GLU A 135 -20.06 -2.05 -25.67
C GLU A 135 -18.95 -2.78 -24.91
N HIS A 136 -18.83 -2.45 -23.63
CA HIS A 136 -17.88 -2.99 -22.67
C HIS A 136 -18.58 -3.34 -21.36
N LYS A 137 -18.09 -4.36 -20.66
CA LYS A 137 -18.56 -4.76 -19.33
C LYS A 137 -17.46 -4.56 -18.31
N ILE A 138 -17.76 -3.85 -17.22
CA ILE A 138 -16.83 -3.65 -16.10
C ILE A 138 -17.37 -4.29 -14.82
N ASP A 139 -16.51 -5.07 -14.17
CA ASP A 139 -16.79 -5.81 -12.95
C ASP A 139 -15.87 -5.34 -11.81
N TYR A 140 -16.41 -5.34 -10.59
CA TYR A 140 -15.75 -4.86 -9.39
C TYR A 140 -15.79 -5.95 -8.31
N SER A 141 -14.60 -6.42 -7.90
CA SER A 141 -14.41 -7.44 -6.86
C SER A 141 -13.77 -6.84 -5.61
N SER A 142 -14.29 -7.18 -4.44
CA SER A 142 -13.64 -6.88 -3.16
C SER A 142 -14.22 -7.78 -2.06
N PRO A 143 -13.41 -8.32 -1.14
CA PRO A 143 -13.92 -9.02 0.04
C PRO A 143 -14.73 -8.11 0.97
N CYS A 144 -14.61 -6.79 0.82
CA CYS A 144 -15.19 -5.77 1.72
C CYS A 144 -16.54 -5.22 1.26
N TYR A 145 -16.86 -5.35 -0.03
CA TYR A 145 -18.05 -4.77 -0.67
C TYR A 145 -18.88 -5.84 -1.39
N HIS A 146 -20.13 -5.52 -1.70
CA HIS A 146 -20.93 -6.35 -2.58
C HIS A 146 -20.42 -6.21 -4.03
N GLU A 147 -20.30 -7.36 -4.72
CA GLU A 147 -19.91 -7.43 -6.12
C GLU A 147 -20.83 -6.55 -6.98
N LYS A 148 -20.23 -5.83 -7.93
CA LYS A 148 -20.94 -4.90 -8.81
C LYS A 148 -20.48 -5.07 -10.24
N SER A 149 -21.41 -4.95 -11.18
CA SER A 149 -21.18 -5.13 -12.61
C SER A 149 -21.98 -4.09 -13.38
N GLU A 150 -21.35 -3.42 -14.35
CA GLU A 150 -21.97 -2.41 -15.20
C GLU A 150 -21.59 -2.61 -16.66
N ASN A 151 -22.57 -2.62 -17.57
CA ASN A 151 -22.32 -2.50 -19.00
C ASN A 151 -22.32 -1.01 -19.39
N PHE A 152 -21.40 -0.60 -20.27
CA PHE A 152 -21.39 0.73 -20.85
C PHE A 152 -20.98 0.70 -22.32
N THR A 153 -21.50 1.65 -23.10
CA THR A 153 -20.99 1.94 -24.45
C THR A 153 -20.02 3.11 -24.39
N VAL A 154 -19.01 3.08 -25.25
CA VAL A 154 -18.11 4.20 -25.57
C VAL A 154 -18.05 4.44 -27.07
N THR A 155 -18.01 5.71 -27.44
CA THR A 155 -17.83 6.19 -28.80
C THR A 155 -16.36 6.47 -29.12
N ASN A 156 -16.00 6.50 -30.40
CA ASN A 156 -14.61 6.72 -30.82
C ASN A 156 -14.12 8.13 -30.44
N GLY A 157 -13.00 8.22 -29.73
CA GLY A 157 -12.44 9.43 -29.14
C GLY A 157 -13.00 9.79 -27.74
N GLU A 158 -13.92 9.00 -27.19
CA GLU A 158 -14.55 9.29 -25.90
C GLU A 158 -13.59 9.10 -24.72
N LYS A 159 -13.77 9.92 -23.67
CA LYS A 159 -13.11 9.75 -22.38
C LYS A 159 -14.13 9.36 -21.31
N LYS A 160 -14.28 8.05 -21.11
CA LYS A 160 -15.18 7.46 -20.12
C LYS A 160 -14.59 7.63 -18.73
N ASN A 161 -15.27 8.38 -17.88
CA ASN A 161 -14.93 8.49 -16.46
C ASN A 161 -15.98 7.72 -15.65
N ILE A 162 -15.52 6.87 -14.72
CA ILE A 162 -16.37 6.15 -13.77
C ILE A 162 -15.95 6.50 -12.35
N ASP A 163 -16.93 6.91 -11.56
CA ASP A 163 -16.84 7.25 -10.14
C ASP A 163 -17.42 6.07 -9.34
N LEU A 164 -16.56 5.07 -9.08
CA LEU A 164 -16.89 3.79 -8.48
C LEU A 164 -17.34 3.96 -7.03
N LYS A 165 -18.63 3.70 -6.82
CA LYS A 165 -19.25 3.61 -5.50
C LYS A 165 -19.85 2.22 -5.30
N LEU A 166 -19.45 1.58 -4.22
CA LEU A 166 -19.78 0.21 -3.85
C LEU A 166 -20.55 0.16 -2.52
N GLU A 167 -21.40 -0.85 -2.35
CA GLU A 167 -22.13 -1.06 -1.10
C GLU A 167 -21.29 -1.95 -0.16
N PRO A 168 -20.88 -1.46 1.03
CA PRO A 168 -20.04 -2.24 1.93
C PRO A 168 -20.81 -3.41 2.54
N ARG A 169 -20.17 -4.59 2.61
CA ARG A 169 -20.74 -5.75 3.31
C ARG A 169 -20.80 -5.42 4.79
N GLU A 170 -21.97 -5.55 5.41
CA GLU A 170 -22.13 -5.21 6.82
C GLU A 170 -21.88 -6.39 7.78
N SER A 171 -21.27 -6.07 8.91
CA SER A 171 -21.20 -6.88 10.13
C SER A 171 -21.66 -6.01 11.32
N ALA A 172 -21.74 -6.57 12.52
CA ALA A 172 -21.96 -5.81 13.73
C ALA A 172 -20.96 -6.17 14.84
N ILE A 173 -20.71 -5.22 15.74
CA ILE A 173 -20.04 -5.45 17.01
C ILE A 173 -20.95 -5.13 18.19
N LYS A 174 -20.97 -6.00 19.19
CA LYS A 174 -21.63 -5.74 20.48
C LYS A 174 -20.55 -5.51 21.53
N VAL A 175 -20.40 -4.26 21.94
CA VAL A 175 -19.29 -3.81 22.81
C VAL A 175 -19.81 -3.62 24.22
N TYR A 176 -19.16 -4.29 25.16
CA TYR A 176 -19.26 -4.04 26.60
C TYR A 176 -17.94 -3.45 27.09
N ALA A 177 -17.99 -2.64 28.15
CA ALA A 177 -16.82 -2.08 28.79
C ALA A 177 -16.89 -2.29 30.31
N GLN A 178 -15.76 -2.68 30.90
CA GLN A 178 -15.58 -2.86 32.34
C GLN A 178 -14.31 -2.16 32.83
N ASP A 179 -14.27 -1.75 34.10
CA ASP A 179 -13.01 -1.42 34.77
C ASP A 179 -12.28 -2.69 35.26
N GLY A 180 -11.03 -2.57 35.73
CA GLY A 180 -10.25 -3.70 36.26
C GLY A 180 -10.82 -4.36 37.52
N LYS A 181 -11.92 -3.83 38.08
CA LYS A 181 -12.74 -4.42 39.16
C LYS A 181 -14.01 -5.10 38.63
N SER A 182 -14.14 -5.25 37.31
CA SER A 182 -15.29 -5.84 36.62
C SER A 182 -16.61 -5.05 36.71
N ASN A 183 -16.61 -3.80 37.19
CA ASN A 183 -17.81 -2.97 37.13
C ASN A 183 -18.12 -2.62 35.68
N VAL A 184 -19.36 -2.77 35.23
CA VAL A 184 -19.76 -2.30 33.89
C VAL A 184 -19.74 -0.77 33.87
N VAL A 185 -19.06 -0.19 32.89
CA VAL A 185 -18.85 1.26 32.77
C VAL A 185 -19.33 1.79 31.43
N GLU A 186 -19.80 3.04 31.44
CA GLU A 186 -19.96 3.80 30.20
C GLU A 186 -18.57 4.17 29.64
N ALA A 187 -18.35 3.90 28.36
CA ALA A 187 -17.10 4.18 27.65
C ALA A 187 -17.37 4.50 26.18
N GLU A 188 -16.53 5.31 25.55
CA GLU A 188 -16.69 5.71 24.15
C GLU A 188 -16.16 4.64 23.19
N VAL A 189 -16.88 4.35 22.11
CA VAL A 189 -16.55 3.31 21.13
C VAL A 189 -16.16 3.93 19.79
N TYR A 190 -15.00 3.53 19.29
CA TYR A 190 -14.43 3.92 18.01
C TYR A 190 -14.11 2.66 17.20
N VAL A 191 -14.30 2.72 15.87
CA VAL A 191 -13.86 1.69 14.93
C VAL A 191 -13.13 2.36 13.79
N ASP A 192 -11.92 1.89 13.49
CA ASP A 192 -11.01 2.45 12.48
C ASP A 192 -10.85 3.99 12.60
N GLY A 193 -10.81 4.48 13.85
CA GLY A 193 -10.73 5.90 14.21
C GLY A 193 -12.08 6.65 14.25
N LYS A 194 -13.14 6.12 13.62
CA LYS A 194 -14.48 6.73 13.60
C LYS A 194 -15.25 6.43 14.89
N LYS A 195 -15.71 7.47 15.58
CA LYS A 195 -16.59 7.35 16.76
C LYS A 195 -17.96 6.80 16.36
N LEU A 196 -18.41 5.72 17.00
CA LEU A 196 -19.70 5.08 16.75
C LEU A 196 -20.74 5.34 17.84
N GLY A 197 -20.31 5.61 19.08
CA GLY A 197 -21.20 5.88 20.22
C GLY A 197 -20.56 5.52 21.55
N LYS A 198 -21.35 4.90 22.44
CA LYS A 198 -20.89 4.48 23.78
C LYS A 198 -21.26 3.03 24.08
N ALA A 199 -20.37 2.33 24.78
CA ALA A 199 -20.62 1.03 25.39
C ALA A 199 -21.37 1.20 26.74
N PRO A 200 -22.20 0.22 27.16
CA PRO A 200 -22.57 -0.99 26.43
C PRO A 200 -23.50 -0.68 25.24
N GLY A 201 -23.19 -1.24 24.06
CA GLY A 201 -23.89 -0.90 22.82
C GLY A 201 -23.69 -1.91 21.70
N THR A 202 -24.53 -1.83 20.66
CA THR A 202 -24.39 -2.65 19.43
C THR A 202 -24.30 -1.72 18.23
N PHE A 203 -23.30 -1.92 17.38
CA PHE A 203 -22.96 -1.02 16.28
C PHE A 203 -22.80 -1.81 14.98
N LYS A 204 -23.37 -1.30 13.88
CA LYS A 204 -23.05 -1.74 12.53
C LYS A 204 -21.63 -1.28 12.15
N VAL A 205 -20.89 -2.12 11.45
CA VAL A 205 -19.54 -1.87 10.92
C VAL A 205 -19.37 -2.50 9.54
N PRO A 206 -18.53 -1.96 8.66
CA PRO A 206 -18.06 -2.68 7.48
C PRO A 206 -17.40 -4.01 7.84
N LEU A 207 -17.54 -5.02 6.99
CA LEU A 207 -16.97 -6.37 7.20
C LEU A 207 -15.44 -6.36 7.31
N CYS A 208 -14.79 -5.46 6.57
CA CYS A 208 -13.34 -5.26 6.62
C CYS A 208 -12.87 -4.26 7.68
N SER A 209 -13.73 -3.83 8.63
CA SER A 209 -13.26 -2.99 9.73
C SER A 209 -12.15 -3.68 10.51
N LYS A 210 -11.05 -2.97 10.73
CA LYS A 210 -9.76 -3.56 11.12
C LYS A 210 -9.59 -3.56 12.64
N ARG A 211 -10.00 -2.49 13.33
CA ARG A 211 -9.77 -2.30 14.77
C ARG A 211 -10.93 -1.62 15.49
N VAL A 212 -11.28 -2.14 16.67
CA VAL A 212 -12.10 -1.43 17.67
C VAL A 212 -11.21 -0.83 18.74
N VAL A 213 -11.53 0.38 19.17
CA VAL A 213 -10.89 1.08 20.29
C VAL A 213 -11.98 1.60 21.23
N VAL A 214 -11.82 1.34 22.52
CA VAL A 214 -12.79 1.73 23.57
C VAL A 214 -12.07 2.60 24.60
N LYS A 215 -12.61 3.79 24.89
CA LYS A 215 -11.93 4.83 25.70
C LYS A 215 -12.79 5.31 26.88
N LYS A 216 -12.16 5.54 28.03
CA LYS A 216 -12.79 6.22 29.18
C LYS A 216 -11.75 7.04 29.94
N GLY A 217 -11.78 8.36 29.75
CA GLY A 217 -10.68 9.22 30.20
C GLY A 217 -9.38 8.82 29.48
N GLU A 218 -8.31 8.60 30.23
CA GLU A 218 -7.01 8.17 29.72
C GLU A 218 -6.93 6.64 29.46
N MET A 219 -7.88 5.85 29.96
CA MET A 219 -7.88 4.39 29.77
C MET A 219 -8.35 4.02 28.37
N GLU A 220 -7.62 3.11 27.70
CA GLU A 220 -7.91 2.67 26.32
C GLU A 220 -7.71 1.15 26.13
N TYR A 221 -8.80 0.46 25.78
CA TYR A 221 -8.78 -0.91 25.27
C TYR A 221 -8.77 -0.92 23.73
N SER A 222 -8.10 -1.90 23.13
CA SER A 222 -8.03 -2.06 21.68
C SER A 222 -8.01 -3.55 21.28
N GLU A 223 -8.83 -3.94 20.31
CA GLU A 223 -8.92 -5.30 19.75
C GLU A 223 -8.96 -5.23 18.21
N ILE A 224 -8.30 -6.19 17.56
CA ILE A 224 -8.36 -6.41 16.12
C ILE A 224 -9.71 -7.08 15.78
N LEU A 225 -10.45 -6.44 14.88
CA LEU A 225 -11.76 -6.90 14.44
C LEU A 225 -11.65 -7.93 13.32
N SER A 226 -10.76 -7.69 12.34
CA SER A 226 -10.63 -8.49 11.13
C SER A 226 -9.18 -8.55 10.64
N LEU A 227 -8.72 -9.77 10.29
CA LEU A 227 -7.46 -10.09 9.63
C LEU A 227 -7.68 -11.14 8.53
N PRO A 228 -6.83 -11.16 7.48
CA PRO A 228 -6.81 -12.26 6.51
C PRO A 228 -6.62 -13.62 7.19
N LEU A 229 -7.27 -14.66 6.65
CA LEU A 229 -7.15 -16.06 7.08
C LEU A 229 -7.53 -16.37 8.55
N LEU A 230 -7.98 -15.40 9.34
CA LEU A 230 -8.30 -15.58 10.76
C LEU A 230 -9.79 -15.88 10.99
N GLU A 231 -10.10 -17.03 11.59
CA GLU A 231 -11.49 -17.49 11.81
C GLU A 231 -12.32 -16.61 12.75
N SER A 232 -11.67 -15.81 13.61
CA SER A 232 -12.27 -14.87 14.57
C SER A 232 -12.42 -13.44 14.03
N SER A 233 -12.16 -13.24 12.73
CA SER A 233 -12.51 -12.03 12.00
C SER A 233 -14.02 -11.79 11.95
N LEU A 234 -14.43 -10.57 11.60
CA LEU A 234 -15.83 -10.23 11.32
C LEU A 234 -16.43 -11.11 10.22
N LYS A 235 -17.74 -11.36 10.31
CA LYS A 235 -18.50 -12.20 9.37
C LYS A 235 -19.77 -11.49 8.97
N GLU A 236 -20.12 -11.54 7.68
CA GLU A 236 -21.25 -10.80 7.12
C GLU A 236 -22.54 -11.13 7.88
N LYS A 237 -23.31 -10.09 8.25
CA LYS A 237 -24.58 -10.19 8.99
C LYS A 237 -24.49 -10.91 10.36
N GLN A 238 -23.28 -11.05 10.93
CA GLN A 238 -23.07 -11.60 12.29
C GLN A 238 -22.69 -10.50 13.31
N VAL A 239 -22.72 -10.86 14.60
CA VAL A 239 -22.41 -9.96 15.72
C VAL A 239 -21.20 -10.47 16.52
N LYS A 240 -20.03 -9.83 16.37
CA LYS A 240 -18.84 -10.11 17.19
C LYS A 240 -18.99 -9.42 18.56
N THR A 241 -18.88 -10.17 19.66
CA THR A 241 -18.99 -9.58 21.01
C THR A 241 -17.60 -9.19 21.54
N ILE A 242 -17.43 -7.90 21.80
CA ILE A 242 -16.21 -7.30 22.36
C ILE A 242 -16.42 -7.08 23.85
N GLN A 243 -15.45 -7.50 24.65
CA GLN A 243 -15.40 -7.29 26.10
C GLN A 243 -14.16 -6.45 26.38
N ALA A 244 -14.34 -5.14 26.50
CA ALA A 244 -13.26 -4.17 26.67
C ALA A 244 -12.95 -3.98 28.15
N LEU A 245 -11.76 -4.39 28.58
CA LEU A 245 -11.27 -4.15 29.94
C LEU A 245 -10.43 -2.86 29.95
N LEU A 246 -10.90 -1.87 30.70
CA LEU A 246 -10.30 -0.54 30.81
C LEU A 246 -9.48 -0.50 32.10
N LEU A 247 -8.17 -0.57 31.94
CA LEU A 247 -7.20 -0.66 33.03
C LEU A 247 -6.42 0.64 33.19
N GLN A 248 -6.14 0.99 34.44
CA GLN A 248 -5.07 1.93 34.76
C GLN A 248 -3.78 1.14 34.99
N TRP A 249 -2.65 1.67 34.50
CA TRP A 249 -1.33 1.03 34.57
C TRP A 249 -0.40 1.79 35.51
N SER A 250 0.38 1.07 36.32
CA SER A 250 1.38 1.67 37.19
C SER A 250 2.55 2.24 36.39
N LYS A 251 3.31 3.14 37.00
CA LYS A 251 4.65 3.52 36.52
C LYS A 251 5.60 2.31 36.62
N ARG A 252 6.74 2.38 35.92
CA ARG A 252 7.77 1.33 35.97
C ARG A 252 8.54 1.42 37.30
N PRO A 253 8.87 0.29 37.96
CA PRO A 253 9.63 0.31 39.20
C PRO A 253 10.98 1.01 39.04
N LYS A 254 11.24 2.01 39.89
CA LYS A 254 12.49 2.77 39.90
C LYS A 254 13.58 1.97 40.63
N GLY A 255 14.71 1.75 39.96
CA GLY A 255 15.89 1.11 40.52
C GLY A 255 17.18 1.83 40.11
N ASN A 256 18.32 1.33 40.60
CA ASN A 256 19.65 1.91 40.33
C ASN A 256 20.23 1.49 38.96
N SER A 257 19.51 0.68 38.21
CA SER A 257 19.86 0.09 36.92
C SER A 257 18.87 0.54 35.83
N SER A 258 19.21 0.33 34.55
CA SER A 258 18.32 0.71 33.42
C SER A 258 16.97 -0.04 33.42
N TYR A 259 16.91 -1.17 34.13
CA TYR A 259 15.77 -2.08 34.27
C TYR A 259 15.74 -2.57 35.72
N THR A 260 14.55 -2.87 36.27
CA THR A 260 14.41 -3.44 37.62
C THR A 260 13.65 -4.74 37.54
N THR A 261 14.31 -5.86 37.85
CA THR A 261 13.76 -7.21 37.72
C THR A 261 13.49 -7.85 39.09
N TYR A 262 12.55 -8.79 39.09
CA TYR A 262 11.99 -9.44 40.28
C TYR A 262 11.82 -10.94 40.01
N THR A 263 11.84 -11.78 41.05
CA THR A 263 11.27 -13.13 40.94
C THR A 263 9.75 -13.02 40.74
N TRP A 264 9.08 -14.07 40.27
CA TRP A 264 7.62 -14.01 40.07
C TRP A 264 6.85 -13.75 41.38
N ASN A 265 7.31 -14.28 42.52
CA ASN A 265 6.66 -14.03 43.81
C ASN A 265 6.87 -12.57 44.26
N ASP A 266 8.09 -12.06 44.13
CA ASP A 266 8.40 -10.66 44.47
C ASP A 266 7.65 -9.68 43.55
N ALA A 267 7.39 -10.05 42.29
CA ALA A 267 6.57 -9.28 41.36
C ALA A 267 5.09 -9.22 41.77
N VAL A 268 4.54 -10.37 42.17
CA VAL A 268 3.17 -10.46 42.71
C VAL A 268 3.04 -9.63 43.99
N ASP A 269 3.98 -9.74 44.92
CA ASP A 269 3.94 -9.03 46.19
C ASP A 269 4.32 -7.54 46.07
N TYR A 270 5.16 -7.15 45.09
CA TYR A 270 5.37 -5.76 44.73
C TYR A 270 4.06 -5.09 44.32
N CYS A 271 3.29 -5.70 43.41
CA CYS A 271 2.02 -5.11 42.98
C CYS A 271 0.99 -5.04 44.12
N LYS A 272 0.85 -6.08 44.96
CA LYS A 272 -0.08 -6.06 46.11
C LYS A 272 0.22 -4.95 47.13
N ASN A 273 1.50 -4.60 47.29
CA ASN A 273 1.95 -3.62 48.28
C ASN A 273 2.27 -2.24 47.67
N LEU A 274 1.96 -2.03 46.39
CA LEU A 274 2.12 -0.75 45.73
C LEU A 274 1.05 0.23 46.21
N ASP A 275 1.48 1.40 46.71
CA ASP A 275 0.63 2.60 46.80
C ASP A 275 1.16 3.60 45.75
N GLU A 276 0.34 3.91 44.75
CA GLU A 276 0.69 4.85 43.69
C GLU A 276 -0.53 5.69 43.28
N ASP A 277 -0.31 7.01 43.18
CA ASP A 277 -1.28 8.04 42.79
C ASP A 277 -2.60 8.00 43.60
N GLY A 278 -2.54 7.51 44.85
CA GLY A 278 -3.68 7.39 45.77
C GLY A 278 -4.43 6.06 45.69
N TYR A 279 -3.82 5.04 45.09
CA TYR A 279 -4.41 3.72 44.89
C TYR A 279 -3.51 2.59 45.41
N SER A 280 -4.12 1.64 46.11
CA SER A 280 -3.47 0.47 46.73
C SER A 280 -4.16 -0.86 46.39
N ASP A 281 -4.96 -0.87 45.33
CA ASP A 281 -5.70 -2.01 44.79
C ASP A 281 -5.06 -2.58 43.50
N TRP A 282 -3.73 -2.39 43.38
CA TRP A 282 -2.92 -2.85 42.26
C TRP A 282 -2.68 -4.38 42.29
N ARG A 283 -2.55 -4.97 41.11
CA ARG A 283 -2.22 -6.40 40.93
C ARG A 283 -1.31 -6.63 39.72
N LEU A 284 -0.69 -7.80 39.66
CA LEU A 284 0.05 -8.25 38.49
C LEU A 284 -0.94 -8.56 37.33
N PRO A 285 -0.75 -8.00 36.12
CA PRO A 285 -1.64 -8.21 34.98
C PRO A 285 -1.61 -9.66 34.51
N ASN A 286 -2.68 -10.12 33.88
CA ASN A 286 -2.70 -11.38 33.15
C ASN A 286 -2.14 -11.19 31.72
N ILE A 287 -1.99 -12.27 30.95
CA ILE A 287 -1.36 -12.20 29.63
C ILE A 287 -2.21 -11.44 28.58
N ASP A 288 -3.54 -11.54 28.63
CA ASP A 288 -4.45 -10.78 27.76
C ASP A 288 -4.39 -9.27 28.05
N GLU A 289 -4.10 -8.89 29.29
CA GLU A 289 -3.95 -7.50 29.71
C GLU A 289 -2.62 -6.92 29.23
N LEU A 290 -1.49 -7.63 29.38
CA LEU A 290 -0.19 -7.23 28.80
C LEU A 290 -0.27 -7.05 27.27
N ARG A 291 -1.04 -7.91 26.58
CA ARG A 291 -1.30 -7.79 25.14
C ARG A 291 -1.97 -6.47 24.73
N THR A 292 -2.66 -5.78 25.64
CA THR A 292 -3.26 -4.45 25.35
C THR A 292 -2.23 -3.32 25.24
N LEU A 293 -0.99 -3.52 25.72
CA LEU A 293 0.04 -2.49 25.72
C LEU A 293 0.84 -2.41 24.41
N ILE A 294 0.84 -3.46 23.59
CA ILE A 294 1.36 -3.38 22.21
C ILE A 294 0.32 -2.74 21.31
N VAL A 295 0.77 -1.95 20.34
CA VAL A 295 -0.05 -1.42 19.25
C VAL A 295 0.57 -1.73 17.90
N ASN A 296 -0.26 -1.78 16.86
CA ASN A 296 0.15 -1.97 15.46
C ASN A 296 0.96 -3.26 15.20
N ASN A 297 0.62 -4.36 15.87
CA ASN A 297 1.25 -5.66 15.71
C ASN A 297 0.18 -6.78 15.64
N PRO A 298 -0.19 -7.25 14.44
CA PRO A 298 -1.25 -8.24 14.27
C PRO A 298 -0.89 -9.65 14.77
N TYR A 299 0.37 -9.93 15.11
CA TYR A 299 0.75 -11.19 15.75
C TYR A 299 0.33 -11.19 17.21
N ILE A 300 0.65 -10.14 17.97
CA ILE A 300 0.52 -10.15 19.43
C ILE A 300 -0.67 -9.36 19.98
N GLU A 301 -1.22 -8.38 19.26
CA GLU A 301 -2.40 -7.65 19.73
C GLU A 301 -3.61 -8.57 19.96
N ASN A 302 -4.52 -8.17 20.84
CA ASN A 302 -5.75 -8.91 21.11
C ASN A 302 -6.63 -8.97 19.84
N GLY A 303 -7.15 -10.15 19.52
CA GLY A 303 -7.81 -10.43 18.23
C GLY A 303 -6.84 -10.68 17.06
N GLY A 304 -5.53 -10.68 17.30
CA GLY A 304 -4.48 -11.05 16.35
C GLY A 304 -4.23 -12.56 16.22
N TYR A 305 -3.12 -12.93 15.57
CA TYR A 305 -2.80 -14.33 15.26
C TYR A 305 -2.40 -15.19 16.47
N CYS A 306 -1.69 -14.64 17.46
CA CYS A 306 -1.29 -15.37 18.66
C CYS A 306 -2.51 -15.81 19.49
N LYS A 307 -2.60 -17.12 19.74
CA LYS A 307 -3.77 -17.74 20.36
C LYS A 307 -3.73 -17.82 21.89
N ILE A 308 -2.60 -17.47 22.52
CA ILE A 308 -2.45 -17.46 23.98
C ILE A 308 -3.39 -16.42 24.61
N SER A 309 -4.39 -16.89 25.35
CA SER A 309 -5.40 -16.03 25.97
C SER A 309 -6.06 -16.73 27.16
N GLU A 310 -6.15 -16.03 28.29
CA GLU A 310 -6.84 -16.49 29.49
C GLU A 310 -8.36 -16.49 29.28
N LYS A 311 -8.89 -15.42 28.67
CA LYS A 311 -10.30 -15.26 28.25
C LYS A 311 -10.78 -16.38 27.32
N ALA A 312 -9.88 -16.97 26.51
CA ALA A 312 -10.20 -18.08 25.61
C ALA A 312 -9.94 -19.48 26.21
N GLY A 313 -9.40 -19.58 27.45
CA GLY A 313 -8.95 -20.85 28.03
C GLY A 313 -7.72 -21.43 27.33
N LYS A 314 -6.93 -20.58 26.67
CA LYS A 314 -5.80 -20.91 25.79
C LYS A 314 -4.46 -20.60 26.45
N LEU A 315 -4.14 -21.36 27.49
CA LEU A 315 -2.94 -21.19 28.32
C LEU A 315 -2.06 -22.45 28.40
N SER A 316 -2.22 -23.42 27.49
CA SER A 316 -1.34 -24.61 27.44
C SER A 316 -0.07 -24.34 26.63
N SER A 317 0.99 -25.12 26.87
CA SER A 317 2.21 -25.09 26.06
C SER A 317 1.95 -25.29 24.55
N LYS A 318 0.85 -25.97 24.20
CA LYS A 318 0.44 -26.28 22.82
C LYS A 318 -0.35 -25.15 22.13
N ASP A 319 -0.90 -24.20 22.89
CA ASP A 319 -1.61 -23.04 22.33
C ASP A 319 -0.63 -21.94 21.87
N ARG A 320 0.65 -22.05 22.22
CA ARG A 320 1.73 -21.17 21.76
C ARG A 320 2.22 -21.56 20.37
N THR A 321 1.57 -21.02 19.35
CA THR A 321 2.01 -21.14 17.96
C THR A 321 3.22 -20.25 17.67
N TYR A 322 3.84 -20.43 16.49
CA TYR A 322 4.91 -19.54 16.00
C TYR A 322 4.45 -18.08 15.85
N ASP A 323 3.13 -17.85 15.76
CA ASP A 323 2.50 -16.52 15.64
C ASP A 323 2.51 -15.73 16.97
N CYS A 324 2.99 -16.31 18.06
CA CYS A 324 3.23 -15.62 19.35
C CYS A 324 4.61 -14.95 19.44
N TYR A 325 5.21 -14.64 18.29
CA TYR A 325 6.45 -13.89 18.11
C TYR A 325 6.31 -12.90 16.94
N SER A 326 6.95 -11.73 17.04
CA SER A 326 6.96 -10.71 16.00
C SER A 326 8.27 -10.69 15.22
N TYR A 327 8.15 -10.62 13.89
CA TYR A 327 9.27 -10.40 12.98
C TYR A 327 9.55 -8.91 12.69
N TYR A 328 8.80 -7.99 13.30
CA TYR A 328 8.99 -6.54 13.12
C TYR A 328 10.10 -5.99 14.01
N GLU A 329 11.00 -5.18 13.42
CA GLU A 329 12.13 -4.55 14.12
C GLU A 329 11.70 -3.50 15.16
N GLU A 330 10.58 -2.81 14.91
CA GLU A 330 9.96 -1.89 15.86
C GLU A 330 8.61 -2.41 16.35
N ASN A 331 8.51 -2.61 17.67
CA ASN A 331 7.28 -3.01 18.34
C ASN A 331 6.84 -1.87 19.29
N PRO A 332 5.95 -0.96 18.86
CA PRO A 332 5.54 0.19 19.66
C PRO A 332 4.59 -0.21 20.81
N THR A 333 4.76 0.42 21.97
CA THR A 333 3.94 0.20 23.15
C THR A 333 3.34 1.50 23.71
N LYS A 334 2.14 1.41 24.29
CA LYS A 334 1.41 2.56 24.87
C LYS A 334 2.17 3.23 26.03
N LEU A 335 3.00 2.48 26.75
CA LEU A 335 3.79 2.98 27.90
C LEU A 335 5.28 3.23 27.59
N GLY A 336 5.72 3.06 26.34
CA GLY A 336 7.11 3.29 25.92
C GLY A 336 8.14 2.23 26.36
N ASP A 337 7.70 1.11 26.96
CA ASP A 337 8.57 0.00 27.39
C ASP A 337 9.14 -0.81 26.22
N LYS A 338 9.97 -0.18 25.37
CA LYS A 338 10.60 -0.80 24.19
C LYS A 338 11.86 -1.64 24.51
N ARG A 339 12.35 -1.62 25.76
CA ARG A 339 13.58 -2.30 26.21
C ARG A 339 13.38 -2.92 27.58
N GLY A 340 13.83 -4.16 27.76
CA GLY A 340 13.69 -4.94 28.99
C GLY A 340 13.95 -6.44 28.75
N LEU A 341 13.98 -7.24 29.81
CA LEU A 341 14.07 -8.72 29.71
C LEU A 341 12.70 -9.39 29.48
N GLY A 342 11.62 -8.62 29.62
CA GLY A 342 10.23 -9.08 29.54
C GLY A 342 9.48 -8.72 30.82
N PHE A 343 8.15 -8.79 30.79
CA PHE A 343 7.28 -8.43 31.89
C PHE A 343 6.48 -9.64 32.38
N TRP A 344 6.44 -9.86 33.69
CA TRP A 344 5.69 -10.93 34.32
C TRP A 344 4.18 -10.77 34.12
N SER A 345 3.48 -11.89 33.92
CA SER A 345 2.03 -11.97 34.08
C SER A 345 1.62 -12.86 35.26
N SER A 346 0.36 -12.78 35.66
CA SER A 346 -0.27 -13.72 36.60
C SER A 346 -0.81 -15.00 35.94
N SER A 347 -0.81 -15.10 34.61
CA SER A 347 -1.35 -16.24 33.86
C SER A 347 -0.41 -17.47 33.94
N ILE A 348 -0.83 -18.49 34.69
CA ILE A 348 -0.11 -19.76 34.85
C ILE A 348 -0.32 -20.67 33.63
N LEU A 349 0.66 -21.49 33.27
CA LEU A 349 0.51 -22.50 32.21
C LEU A 349 -0.40 -23.63 32.67
N SER A 350 -1.47 -23.89 31.91
CA SER A 350 -2.53 -24.84 32.30
C SER A 350 -2.08 -26.30 32.31
N ASP A 351 -1.06 -26.65 31.54
CA ASP A 351 -0.43 -27.98 31.50
C ASP A 351 0.89 -28.06 32.28
N HIS A 352 1.43 -26.92 32.74
CA HIS A 352 2.68 -26.81 33.50
C HIS A 352 2.50 -25.78 34.63
N PRO A 353 1.84 -26.12 35.76
CA PRO A 353 1.46 -25.14 36.79
C PRO A 353 2.63 -24.52 37.59
N ASP A 354 3.86 -25.01 37.36
CA ASP A 354 5.10 -24.39 37.85
C ASP A 354 5.68 -23.36 36.87
N SER A 355 5.10 -23.21 35.67
CA SER A 355 5.47 -22.20 34.68
C SER A 355 4.41 -21.10 34.58
N VAL A 356 4.85 -19.90 34.22
CA VAL A 356 3.99 -18.72 34.04
C VAL A 356 4.30 -18.02 32.72
N TRP A 357 3.29 -17.41 32.10
CA TRP A 357 3.43 -16.59 30.90
C TRP A 357 4.11 -15.25 31.23
N TYR A 358 5.00 -14.81 30.36
CA TYR A 358 5.61 -13.48 30.39
C TYR A 358 5.67 -12.89 28.97
N MET A 359 5.89 -11.58 28.88
CA MET A 359 5.79 -10.86 27.61
C MET A 359 6.98 -9.91 27.36
N GLU A 360 7.71 -10.13 26.27
CA GLU A 360 8.79 -9.24 25.83
C GLU A 360 8.24 -8.18 24.88
N PHE A 361 8.01 -6.96 25.35
CA PHE A 361 7.49 -5.87 24.51
C PHE A 361 8.40 -5.51 23.34
N GLY A 362 9.72 -5.38 23.57
CA GLY A 362 10.67 -4.97 22.53
C GLY A 362 10.76 -5.93 21.34
N ARG A 363 10.64 -7.25 21.59
CA ARG A 363 10.56 -8.29 20.55
C ARG A 363 9.14 -8.67 20.16
N ALA A 364 8.12 -8.11 20.82
CA ALA A 364 6.74 -8.56 20.80
C ALA A 364 6.64 -10.10 20.79
N ARG A 365 7.03 -10.71 21.91
CA ARG A 365 7.04 -12.17 22.14
C ARG A 365 6.22 -12.51 23.38
N ILE A 366 5.47 -13.60 23.32
CA ILE A 366 4.88 -14.25 24.49
C ILE A 366 5.59 -15.60 24.69
N ASP A 367 6.16 -15.80 25.87
CA ASP A 367 6.86 -17.03 26.23
C ASP A 367 6.59 -17.41 27.70
N SER A 368 7.19 -18.50 28.15
CA SER A 368 6.85 -19.16 29.41
C SER A 368 8.07 -19.67 30.14
N ILE A 369 8.20 -19.36 31.43
CA ILE A 369 9.34 -19.77 32.26
C ILE A 369 8.86 -20.32 33.61
N ASN A 370 9.68 -21.16 34.25
CA ASN A 370 9.40 -21.71 35.57
C ASN A 370 9.42 -20.61 36.64
N ARG A 371 8.28 -20.38 37.31
CA ARG A 371 8.09 -19.31 38.30
C ARG A 371 8.77 -19.58 39.66
N LYS A 372 9.43 -20.74 39.80
CA LYS A 372 10.30 -21.12 40.92
C LYS A 372 11.80 -21.03 40.56
N CYS A 373 12.14 -20.54 39.37
CA CYS A 373 13.54 -20.37 39.00
C CYS A 373 14.15 -19.18 39.76
N ASN A 374 15.21 -19.47 40.53
CA ASN A 374 15.97 -18.49 41.29
C ASN A 374 17.41 -18.34 40.75
N GLU A 375 17.61 -18.61 39.45
CA GLU A 375 18.90 -18.52 38.77
C GLU A 375 19.03 -17.22 37.98
N SER A 376 20.26 -16.77 37.76
CA SER A 376 20.55 -15.52 37.04
C SER A 376 20.00 -15.57 35.60
N GLY A 377 19.11 -14.64 35.26
CA GLY A 377 18.40 -14.60 33.97
C GLY A 377 16.95 -15.08 34.01
N CYS A 378 16.45 -15.56 35.17
CA CYS A 378 15.02 -15.88 35.34
C CYS A 378 14.16 -14.71 35.83
N ASP A 379 14.75 -13.62 36.34
CA ASP A 379 14.03 -12.45 36.83
C ASP A 379 13.53 -11.57 35.66
N HIS A 380 12.25 -11.18 35.72
CA HIS A 380 11.62 -10.31 34.72
C HIS A 380 11.10 -9.03 35.38
N GLU A 381 10.73 -8.05 34.55
CA GLU A 381 10.25 -6.75 35.00
C GLU A 381 8.75 -6.77 35.36
N VAL A 382 8.31 -5.69 36.00
CA VAL A 382 6.95 -5.58 36.55
C VAL A 382 6.29 -4.28 36.09
N ARG A 383 5.01 -4.40 35.72
CA ARG A 383 4.02 -3.34 35.62
C ARG A 383 2.77 -3.86 36.32
N CYS A 384 2.07 -3.02 37.06
CA CYS A 384 0.85 -3.40 37.77
C CYS A 384 -0.38 -2.77 37.10
N VAL A 385 -1.55 -3.39 37.29
CA VAL A 385 -2.85 -2.93 36.77
C VAL A 385 -3.91 -2.88 37.86
N ARG A 386 -4.99 -2.14 37.57
CA ARG A 386 -6.18 -1.97 38.41
C ARG A 386 -7.40 -1.57 37.58
#